data_AF-K0TBJ4-F1
#
_entry.id   AF-K0TBJ4-F1
#
_cell.length_a   1.000
_cell.length_b   1.000
_cell.length_c   1.000
_cell.angle_alpha   90.00
_cell.angle_beta   90.00
_cell.angle_gamma   90.00
#
_symmetry.space_group_name_H-M   'P 1'
#
loop_
_entity.id
_entity.type
_entity.pdbx_description
1 polymer ?
#
loop_
_entity_poly.entity_id
_entity_poly.type
_entity_poly.pdbx_seq_one_letter_code
_entity_poly.pdbx_strand_id
1 'polypeptide(L)'
;MSDDEAAAVAVQAGGPAGPADADPREAPPAAAAAAQDLQDIAERLMSSGHERAEGDMCSICYLYVGLPVEKNAKTNACCMKMVCNGCLLAAYRRGMYNSCPFCRTPIPADDGDGSELSMVQKRVDKKDAEAISFLGSSYFHGNLGLAKDASRAIELWTEAADLGSIDAHRLLGVLYYTGNGVEEDKPRGFRHWQQAAMKGHALSRHILGDIEYMNENYHLAVQHYMISAKMGYEKSLNAIKDRFKEGHATKTQYAEALLGYRDAVEEMKSPQREEAKRLGK
;
A
#
# COMPACT_ATOMS: atom_id res chain seq x y z
N MET A 1 -6.37 -8.63 12.92
CA MET A 1 -6.59 -7.29 12.33
C MET A 1 -5.78 -7.27 11.05
N SER A 2 -6.44 -7.02 9.92
CA SER A 2 -5.70 -6.83 8.66
C SER A 2 -4.95 -5.50 8.69
N ASP A 3 -3.81 -5.38 8.02
CA ASP A 3 -3.09 -4.09 7.87
C ASP A 3 -4.00 -2.97 7.33
N ASP A 4 -4.98 -3.37 6.53
CA ASP A 4 -6.06 -2.56 5.94
C ASP A 4 -7.03 -2.00 7.01
N GLU A 5 -7.19 -2.68 8.15
CA GLU A 5 -7.92 -2.17 9.33
C GLU A 5 -7.04 -1.26 10.18
N ALA A 6 -5.76 -1.56 10.36
CA ALA A 6 -4.84 -0.71 11.12
C ALA A 6 -4.67 0.68 10.46
N ALA A 7 -4.57 0.72 9.13
CA ALA A 7 -4.52 1.96 8.37
C ALA A 7 -5.85 2.75 8.39
N ALA A 8 -6.99 2.07 8.37
CA ALA A 8 -8.31 2.70 8.47
C ALA A 8 -8.64 3.19 9.90
N VAL A 9 -8.11 2.54 10.94
CA VAL A 9 -8.24 2.96 12.35
C VAL A 9 -7.34 4.17 12.66
N ALA A 10 -6.18 4.28 12.01
CA ALA A 10 -5.24 5.40 12.20
C ALA A 10 -5.85 6.78 11.89
N VAL A 11 -6.73 6.86 10.88
CA VAL A 11 -7.37 8.11 10.42
C VAL A 11 -8.34 8.70 11.45
N GLN A 12 -8.78 7.94 12.46
CA GLN A 12 -9.77 8.38 13.45
C GLN A 12 -9.18 9.19 14.63
N ALA A 13 -7.87 9.47 14.66
CA ALA A 13 -7.23 10.14 15.80
C ALA A 13 -6.52 11.46 15.44
N GLY A 14 -7.17 12.58 15.75
CA GLY A 14 -6.56 13.85 16.19
C GLY A 14 -5.97 14.79 15.12
N GLY A 15 -6.67 15.90 14.87
CA GLY A 15 -6.18 17.04 14.09
C GLY A 15 -5.22 17.96 14.86
N PRO A 16 -4.34 18.71 14.17
CA PRO A 16 -3.41 19.63 14.82
C PRO A 16 -4.03 21.01 15.07
N ALA A 17 -3.59 21.65 16.16
CA ALA A 17 -3.86 23.05 16.48
C ALA A 17 -3.08 23.98 15.53
N GLY A 18 -3.76 25.00 14.98
CA GLY A 18 -3.16 25.99 14.09
C GLY A 18 -2.20 26.95 14.81
N PRO A 19 -1.17 27.48 14.13
CA PRO A 19 -0.30 28.50 14.71
C PRO A 19 -0.96 29.87 14.66
N ALA A 20 -0.73 30.65 15.72
CA ALA A 20 -1.10 32.05 15.84
C ALA A 20 -0.15 32.95 15.02
N ASP A 21 -0.75 33.98 14.43
CA ASP A 21 -0.24 35.20 13.81
C ASP A 21 1.29 35.43 13.78
N ALA A 22 1.86 35.41 12.57
CA ALA A 22 3.18 35.99 12.26
C ALA A 22 3.11 36.92 11.03
N ASP A 23 3.81 38.05 11.14
CA ASP A 23 3.83 39.21 10.23
C ASP A 23 4.34 38.86 8.80
N PRO A 24 3.72 39.30 7.69
CA PRO A 24 3.94 38.73 6.35
C PRO A 24 5.16 39.26 5.57
N ARG A 25 6.13 39.93 6.20
CA ARG A 25 7.19 40.63 5.44
C ARG A 25 8.58 40.05 5.72
N GLU A 26 9.00 39.22 4.75
CA GLU A 26 10.31 38.61 4.52
C GLU A 26 10.63 37.37 5.37
N ALA A 27 10.20 36.21 4.88
CA ALA A 27 10.71 34.92 5.33
C ALA A 27 12.20 34.76 4.94
N PRO A 28 13.07 34.26 5.83
CA PRO A 28 14.49 34.09 5.54
C PRO A 28 14.72 33.11 4.36
N PRO A 29 15.84 33.24 3.61
CA PRO A 29 16.08 32.47 2.38
C PRO A 29 16.04 30.94 2.55
N ALA A 30 16.37 30.43 3.75
CA ALA A 30 16.23 29.00 4.07
C ALA A 30 14.75 28.56 4.22
N ALA A 31 13.88 29.43 4.73
CA ALA A 31 12.44 29.17 4.82
C ALA A 31 11.77 29.25 3.44
N ALA A 32 12.23 30.14 2.57
CA ALA A 32 11.79 30.20 1.17
C ALA A 32 12.19 28.95 0.37
N ALA A 33 13.42 28.44 0.57
CA ALA A 33 13.86 27.19 -0.05
C ALA A 33 13.06 25.97 0.43
N ALA A 34 12.82 25.86 1.75
CA ALA A 34 12.01 24.77 2.31
C ALA A 34 10.54 24.83 1.84
N ALA A 35 9.97 26.02 1.66
CA ALA A 35 8.64 26.19 1.11
C ALA A 35 8.56 25.76 -0.36
N GLN A 36 9.59 26.07 -1.16
CA GLN A 36 9.69 25.62 -2.54
C GLN A 36 9.80 24.09 -2.63
N ASP A 37 10.63 23.46 -1.80
CA ASP A 37 10.78 22.00 -1.76
C ASP A 37 9.44 21.29 -1.45
N LEU A 38 8.64 21.84 -0.53
CA LEU A 38 7.32 21.31 -0.21
C LEU A 38 6.32 21.46 -1.37
N GLN A 39 6.39 22.58 -2.08
CA GLN A 39 5.55 22.83 -3.25
C GLN A 39 5.91 21.89 -4.41
N ASP A 40 7.20 21.66 -4.66
CA ASP A 40 7.69 20.72 -5.66
C ASP A 40 7.27 19.28 -5.32
N ILE A 41 7.30 18.90 -4.03
CA ILE A 41 6.79 17.59 -3.57
C ILE A 41 5.29 17.47 -3.81
N ALA A 42 4.51 18.51 -3.49
CA ALA A 42 3.07 18.50 -3.70
C ALA A 42 2.70 18.39 -5.19
N GLU A 43 3.40 19.10 -6.06
CA GLU A 43 3.20 19.01 -7.52
C GLU A 43 3.55 17.61 -8.05
N ARG A 44 4.69 17.05 -7.62
CA ARG A 44 5.08 15.67 -7.95
C ARG A 44 4.07 14.66 -7.44
N LEU A 45 3.55 14.85 -6.23
CA LEU A 45 2.54 13.96 -5.64
C LEU A 45 1.29 13.90 -6.50
N MET A 46 0.82 15.05 -6.99
CA MET A 46 -0.39 15.13 -7.81
C MET A 46 -0.18 14.74 -9.27
N SER A 47 1.04 14.83 -9.80
CA SER A 47 1.35 14.44 -11.19
C SER A 47 1.83 12.99 -11.36
N SER A 48 2.14 12.27 -10.27
CA SER A 48 2.63 10.88 -10.30
C SER A 48 1.70 9.89 -9.63
N GLY A 49 1.96 8.59 -9.81
CA GLY A 49 1.21 7.51 -9.17
C GLY A 49 -0.28 7.54 -9.53
N HIS A 50 -0.58 7.58 -10.83
CA HIS A 50 -1.92 7.51 -11.41
C HIS A 50 -2.28 6.10 -11.92
N GLU A 51 -1.30 5.21 -11.92
CA GLU A 51 -1.41 3.81 -12.31
C GLU A 51 -0.95 2.94 -11.14
N ARG A 52 -1.47 1.72 -11.06
CA ARG A 52 -1.08 0.77 -10.02
C ARG A 52 0.37 0.34 -10.19
N ALA A 53 1.00 0.02 -9.07
CA ALA A 53 2.36 -0.51 -9.08
C ALA A 53 2.44 -1.86 -9.81
N GLU A 54 3.54 -2.12 -10.52
CA GLU A 54 3.76 -3.41 -11.18
C GLU A 54 3.73 -4.60 -10.21
N GLY A 55 4.09 -4.36 -8.95
CA GLY A 55 4.04 -5.35 -7.87
C GLY A 55 2.63 -5.93 -7.62
N ASP A 56 1.57 -5.20 -8.00
CA ASP A 56 0.19 -5.63 -7.87
C ASP A 56 -0.26 -6.59 -8.97
N MET A 57 0.59 -6.88 -9.97
CA MET A 57 0.29 -7.82 -11.02
C MET A 57 0.61 -9.26 -10.61
N CYS A 58 -0.31 -10.17 -10.93
CA CYS A 58 -0.03 -11.59 -10.79
C CYS A 58 1.10 -12.01 -11.75
N SER A 59 2.17 -12.60 -11.22
CA SER A 59 3.35 -12.97 -12.02
C SER A 59 3.11 -14.11 -13.02
N ILE A 60 1.93 -14.74 -13.02
CA ILE A 60 1.56 -15.81 -13.97
C ILE A 60 0.65 -15.29 -15.09
N CYS A 61 -0.41 -14.55 -14.75
CA CYS A 61 -1.38 -14.07 -15.74
C CYS A 61 -1.15 -12.63 -16.19
N TYR A 62 -0.23 -11.90 -15.55
CA TYR A 62 0.09 -10.49 -15.83
C TYR A 62 -1.12 -9.55 -15.79
N LEU A 63 -2.12 -9.92 -14.98
CA LEU A 63 -3.29 -9.08 -14.70
C LEU A 63 -3.18 -8.53 -13.28
N TYR A 64 -3.54 -7.27 -13.10
CA TYR A 64 -3.67 -6.64 -11.78
C TYR A 64 -4.56 -7.47 -10.87
N VAL A 65 -4.12 -7.75 -9.65
CA VAL A 65 -4.88 -8.49 -8.64
C VAL A 65 -5.94 -7.59 -8.02
N GLY A 66 -7.15 -8.13 -7.81
CA GLY A 66 -8.23 -7.43 -7.10
C GLY A 66 -7.79 -6.85 -5.76
N LEU A 67 -8.19 -5.61 -5.46
CA LEU A 67 -7.93 -5.00 -4.15
C LEU A 67 -8.90 -5.52 -3.08
N PRO A 68 -8.45 -5.70 -1.82
CA PRO A 68 -7.05 -5.61 -1.38
C PRO A 68 -6.25 -6.84 -1.83
N VAL A 69 -4.98 -6.62 -2.20
CA VAL A 69 -4.15 -7.62 -2.90
C VAL A 69 -3.89 -8.84 -2.04
N GLU A 70 -3.61 -8.64 -0.76
CA GLU A 70 -3.27 -9.68 0.21
C GLU A 70 -4.41 -10.68 0.47
N LYS A 71 -5.65 -10.34 0.10
CA LYS A 71 -6.80 -11.25 0.17
C LYS A 71 -7.00 -12.05 -1.12
N ASN A 72 -6.44 -11.59 -2.24
CA ASN A 72 -6.69 -12.10 -3.58
C ASN A 72 -5.45 -12.75 -4.22
N ALA A 73 -4.30 -12.72 -3.54
CA ALA A 73 -3.06 -13.31 -3.97
C ALA A 73 -2.18 -13.76 -2.80
N LYS A 74 -1.17 -14.59 -3.12
CA LYS A 74 -0.12 -15.00 -2.19
C LYS A 74 1.26 -14.62 -2.75
N THR A 75 2.09 -14.02 -1.91
CA THR A 75 3.53 -13.85 -2.17
C THR A 75 4.27 -15.14 -1.80
N ASN A 76 5.15 -15.61 -2.69
CA ASN A 76 5.86 -16.87 -2.50
C ASN A 76 7.26 -16.61 -1.93
N ALA A 77 7.53 -17.11 -0.71
CA ALA A 77 8.80 -16.94 0.00
C ALA A 77 10.07 -17.22 -0.83
N CYS A 78 10.02 -18.27 -1.65
CA CYS A 78 11.13 -18.69 -2.51
C CYS A 78 11.55 -17.66 -3.57
N CYS A 79 10.66 -16.76 -4.00
CA CYS A 79 10.92 -15.85 -5.12
C CYS A 79 10.37 -14.43 -4.97
N MET A 80 9.68 -14.14 -3.87
CA MET A 80 8.94 -12.88 -3.66
C MET A 80 7.96 -12.54 -4.77
N LYS A 81 7.53 -13.54 -5.57
CA LYS A 81 6.56 -13.33 -6.64
C LYS A 81 5.15 -13.60 -6.15
N MET A 82 4.28 -12.66 -6.48
CA MET A 82 2.87 -12.69 -6.16
C MET A 82 2.11 -13.49 -7.21
N VAL A 83 1.24 -14.39 -6.74
CA VAL A 83 0.37 -15.18 -7.60
C VAL A 83 -1.05 -15.10 -7.08
N CYS A 84 -1.98 -14.68 -7.95
CA CYS A 84 -3.39 -14.57 -7.58
C CYS A 84 -4.03 -15.93 -7.25
N ASN A 85 -5.09 -15.93 -6.44
CA ASN A 85 -5.78 -17.14 -6.00
C ASN A 85 -6.30 -17.98 -7.19
N GLY A 86 -6.68 -17.34 -8.30
CA GLY A 86 -7.06 -18.04 -9.53
C GLY A 86 -5.91 -18.82 -10.17
N CYS A 87 -4.72 -18.22 -10.26
CA CYS A 87 -3.54 -18.91 -10.80
C CYS A 87 -3.03 -20.00 -9.83
N LEU A 88 -3.14 -19.78 -8.52
CA LEU A 88 -2.87 -20.80 -7.50
C LEU A 88 -3.81 -22.00 -7.63
N LEU A 89 -5.13 -21.76 -7.77
CA LEU A 89 -6.12 -22.81 -7.99
C LEU A 89 -5.84 -23.59 -9.29
N ALA A 90 -5.55 -22.88 -10.38
CA ALA A 90 -5.20 -23.50 -11.66
C ALA A 90 -3.94 -24.36 -11.55
N ALA A 91 -2.95 -23.93 -10.76
CA ALA A 91 -1.75 -24.70 -10.51
C ALA A 91 -2.02 -25.96 -9.68
N TYR A 92 -2.81 -25.83 -8.61
CA TYR A 92 -3.25 -26.93 -7.75
C TYR A 92 -3.94 -28.04 -8.56
N ARG A 93 -4.85 -27.67 -9.48
CA ARG A 93 -5.56 -28.62 -10.34
C ARG A 93 -4.66 -29.37 -11.33
N ARG A 94 -3.47 -28.85 -11.60
CA ARG A 94 -2.44 -29.49 -12.43
C ARG A 94 -1.47 -30.33 -11.61
N GLY A 95 -1.76 -30.58 -10.34
CA GLY A 95 -0.93 -31.42 -9.47
C GLY A 95 0.27 -30.69 -8.84
N MET A 96 0.35 -29.35 -8.93
CA MET A 96 1.42 -28.58 -8.29
C MET A 96 1.11 -28.32 -6.81
N TYR A 97 1.18 -29.37 -5.99
CA TYR A 97 0.85 -29.28 -4.55
C TYR A 97 2.04 -28.79 -3.72
N ASN A 98 3.25 -29.26 -4.02
CA ASN A 98 4.44 -29.06 -3.19
C ASN A 98 5.53 -28.28 -3.94
N SER A 99 5.14 -27.34 -4.79
CA SER A 99 6.07 -26.52 -5.56
C SER A 99 5.49 -25.14 -5.80
N CYS A 100 6.33 -24.10 -5.75
CA CYS A 100 5.91 -22.76 -6.12
C CYS A 100 5.39 -22.75 -7.57
N PRO A 101 4.18 -22.25 -7.85
CA PRO A 101 3.61 -22.24 -9.20
C PRO A 101 4.36 -21.31 -10.16
N PHE A 102 5.17 -20.38 -9.63
CA PHE A 102 6.00 -19.47 -10.42
C PHE A 102 7.41 -20.06 -10.67
N CYS A 103 8.26 -20.15 -9.65
CA CYS A 103 9.67 -20.55 -9.83
C CYS A 103 9.93 -22.07 -9.70
N ARG A 104 8.89 -22.88 -9.46
CA ARG A 104 8.97 -24.35 -9.32
C ARG A 104 9.83 -24.87 -8.17
N THR A 105 10.32 -23.99 -7.29
CA THR A 105 11.02 -24.38 -6.06
C THR A 105 10.12 -25.31 -5.25
N PRO A 106 10.61 -26.51 -4.87
CA PRO A 106 9.88 -27.41 -3.99
C PRO A 106 9.57 -26.71 -2.66
N ILE A 107 8.34 -26.83 -2.20
CA ILE A 107 7.90 -26.36 -0.89
C ILE A 107 7.91 -27.61 0.00
N PRO A 108 8.81 -27.71 1.00
CA PRO A 108 8.85 -28.85 1.90
C PRO A 108 7.48 -29.07 2.55
N ALA A 109 7.06 -30.33 2.68
CA ALA A 109 5.82 -30.73 3.35
C ALA A 109 5.88 -30.59 4.88
N ASP A 110 7.05 -30.17 5.38
CA ASP A 110 7.38 -29.98 6.77
C ASP A 110 7.39 -28.46 6.97
N ASP A 111 6.20 -27.91 7.22
CA ASP A 111 5.83 -26.49 7.22
C ASP A 111 6.46 -25.70 8.39
N GLY A 112 7.68 -26.05 8.80
CA GLY A 112 8.41 -25.30 9.79
C GLY A 112 8.72 -23.90 9.27
N ASP A 113 8.28 -22.91 10.03
CA ASP A 113 8.73 -21.52 10.05
C ASP A 113 10.20 -21.30 9.59
N GLY A 114 11.12 -22.19 9.97
CA GLY A 114 12.54 -22.13 9.59
C GLY A 114 12.86 -22.38 8.10
N SER A 115 12.05 -23.16 7.38
CA SER A 115 12.23 -23.40 5.93
C SER A 115 11.88 -22.16 5.11
N GLU A 116 10.78 -21.51 5.45
CA GLU A 116 10.33 -20.27 4.83
C GLU A 116 11.29 -19.12 5.13
N LEU A 117 11.74 -18.97 6.39
CA LEU A 117 12.76 -17.99 6.77
C LEU A 117 14.05 -18.14 5.94
N SER A 118 14.53 -19.37 5.74
CA SER A 118 15.74 -19.61 4.92
C SER A 118 15.55 -19.16 3.47
N MET A 119 14.36 -19.35 2.89
CA MET A 119 14.06 -18.90 1.54
C MET A 119 14.05 -17.37 1.44
N VAL A 120 13.44 -16.70 2.43
CA VAL A 120 13.41 -15.23 2.53
C VAL A 120 14.83 -14.68 2.72
N GLN A 121 15.63 -15.28 3.60
CA GLN A 121 17.00 -14.82 3.87
C GLN A 121 17.87 -14.83 2.59
N LYS A 122 17.74 -15.86 1.74
CA LYS A 122 18.45 -15.92 0.45
C LYS A 122 18.09 -14.77 -0.50
N ARG A 123 16.90 -14.17 -0.35
CA ARG A 123 16.46 -13.01 -1.13
C ARG A 123 16.91 -11.70 -0.48
N VAL A 124 16.87 -11.62 0.85
CA VAL A 124 17.45 -10.52 1.64
C VAL A 124 18.94 -10.36 1.36
N ASP A 125 19.70 -11.47 1.30
CA ASP A 125 21.14 -11.46 0.96
C ASP A 125 21.42 -10.90 -0.44
N LYS A 126 20.41 -10.90 -1.32
CA LYS A 126 20.45 -10.34 -2.68
C LYS A 126 19.86 -8.93 -2.77
N LYS A 127 19.58 -8.29 -1.64
CA LYS A 127 18.96 -6.95 -1.57
C LYS A 127 17.62 -6.86 -2.29
N ASP A 128 16.84 -7.93 -2.27
CA ASP A 128 15.45 -7.92 -2.74
C ASP A 128 14.59 -7.08 -1.77
N ALA A 129 14.13 -5.92 -2.23
CA ALA A 129 13.40 -4.95 -1.40
C ALA A 129 12.13 -5.56 -0.77
N GLU A 130 11.40 -6.39 -1.52
CA GLU A 130 10.18 -7.02 -1.01
C GLU A 130 10.48 -8.13 -0.01
N ALA A 131 11.59 -8.86 -0.18
CA ALA A 131 12.03 -9.83 0.83
C ALA A 131 12.45 -9.16 2.14
N ILE A 132 13.15 -8.04 2.05
CA ILE A 132 13.56 -7.25 3.22
C ILE A 132 12.31 -6.71 3.94
N SER A 133 11.36 -6.18 3.18
CA SER A 133 10.08 -5.71 3.72
C SER A 133 9.30 -6.83 4.42
N PHE A 134 9.21 -8.00 3.77
CA PHE A 134 8.56 -9.19 4.32
C PHE A 134 9.24 -9.67 5.61
N LEU A 135 10.57 -9.73 5.64
CA LEU A 135 11.32 -10.09 6.85
C LEU A 135 11.08 -9.07 7.97
N GLY A 136 11.01 -7.77 7.65
CA GLY A 136 10.63 -6.74 8.61
C GLY A 136 9.27 -7.02 9.24
N SER A 137 8.27 -7.34 8.42
CA SER A 137 6.94 -7.73 8.91
C SER A 137 6.96 -9.00 9.76
N SER A 138 7.81 -9.97 9.41
CA SER A 138 7.99 -11.19 10.21
C SER A 138 8.55 -10.90 11.61
N TYR A 139 9.55 -10.02 11.73
CA TYR A 139 10.02 -9.54 13.03
C TYR A 139 8.96 -8.75 13.78
N PHE A 140 8.18 -7.89 13.10
CA PHE A 140 7.14 -7.11 13.76
C PHE A 140 6.04 -7.98 14.39
N HIS A 141 5.62 -9.03 13.68
CA HIS A 141 4.54 -9.92 14.13
C HIS A 141 5.03 -11.13 14.94
N GLY A 142 6.31 -11.47 14.88
CA GLY A 142 6.89 -12.64 15.53
C GLY A 142 6.41 -13.94 14.90
N ASN A 143 6.54 -14.05 13.58
CA ASN A 143 6.26 -15.28 12.81
C ASN A 143 7.56 -15.83 12.20
N LEU A 144 7.51 -16.98 11.51
CA LEU A 144 8.70 -17.65 10.97
C LEU A 144 9.73 -18.02 12.06
N GLY A 145 9.26 -18.34 13.26
CA GLY A 145 10.10 -18.71 14.40
C GLY A 145 10.89 -17.53 14.98
N LEU A 146 10.60 -16.31 14.55
CA LEU A 146 11.23 -15.09 15.05
C LEU A 146 10.49 -14.57 16.27
N ALA A 147 11.25 -14.07 17.26
CA ALA A 147 10.67 -13.27 18.32
C ALA A 147 10.25 -11.90 17.79
N LYS A 148 9.20 -11.32 18.39
CA LYS A 148 8.76 -9.96 18.06
C LYS A 148 9.88 -8.96 18.33
N ASP A 149 10.22 -8.15 17.33
CA ASP A 149 11.22 -7.09 17.42
C ASP A 149 10.83 -5.93 16.50
N ALA A 150 10.17 -4.91 17.07
CA ALA A 150 9.72 -3.75 16.33
C ALA A 150 10.89 -2.89 15.83
N SER A 151 11.96 -2.75 16.62
CA SER A 151 13.16 -1.99 16.23
C SER A 151 13.80 -2.61 15.00
N ARG A 152 13.98 -3.94 14.99
CA ARG A 152 14.53 -4.64 13.84
C ARG A 152 13.61 -4.55 12.62
N ALA A 153 12.29 -4.62 12.82
CA ALA A 153 11.33 -4.44 11.74
C ALA A 153 11.45 -3.05 11.07
N ILE A 154 11.60 -1.99 11.87
CA ILE A 154 11.76 -0.61 11.37
C ILE A 154 13.04 -0.45 10.55
N GLU A 155 14.15 -1.01 11.02
CA GLU A 155 15.42 -0.99 10.28
C GLU A 155 15.25 -1.64 8.91
N LEU A 156 14.66 -2.83 8.87
CA LEU A 156 14.42 -3.58 7.64
C LEU A 156 13.44 -2.87 6.71
N TRP A 157 12.33 -2.34 7.22
CA TRP A 157 11.41 -1.56 6.39
C TRP A 157 12.06 -0.28 5.87
N THR A 158 12.92 0.38 6.66
CA THR A 158 13.66 1.56 6.18
C THR A 158 14.60 1.18 5.04
N GLU A 159 15.37 0.10 5.20
CA GLU A 159 16.24 -0.42 4.13
C GLU A 159 15.44 -0.80 2.87
N ALA A 160 14.31 -1.49 3.05
CA ALA A 160 13.44 -1.89 1.94
C ALA A 160 12.85 -0.68 1.21
N ALA A 161 12.43 0.35 1.93
CA ALA A 161 11.90 1.59 1.37
C ALA A 161 12.97 2.32 0.53
N ASP A 162 14.20 2.40 1.05
CA ASP A 162 15.36 2.96 0.33
C ASP A 162 15.69 2.17 -0.95
N LEU A 163 15.50 0.86 -0.93
CA LEU A 163 15.61 -0.03 -2.09
C LEU A 163 14.39 -0.01 -3.00
N GLY A 164 13.35 0.76 -2.66
CA GLY A 164 12.21 1.04 -3.52
C GLY A 164 10.91 0.35 -3.13
N SER A 165 10.86 -0.49 -2.10
CA SER A 165 9.65 -1.21 -1.70
C SER A 165 8.53 -0.24 -1.32
N ILE A 166 7.40 -0.41 -2.02
CA ILE A 166 6.20 0.40 -1.82
C ILE A 166 5.50 -0.01 -0.52
N ASP A 167 5.46 -1.31 -0.24
CA ASP A 167 4.89 -1.85 0.99
C ASP A 167 5.65 -1.40 2.23
N ALA A 168 6.98 -1.30 2.14
CA ALA A 168 7.78 -0.78 3.24
C ALA A 168 7.44 0.68 3.58
N HIS A 169 7.28 1.55 2.56
CA HIS A 169 6.78 2.91 2.77
C HIS A 169 5.36 2.90 3.37
N ARG A 170 4.46 2.04 2.89
CA ARG A 170 3.11 1.92 3.45
C ARG A 170 3.15 1.57 4.94
N LEU A 171 3.95 0.57 5.32
CA LEU A 171 4.07 0.07 6.68
C LEU A 171 4.70 1.10 7.62
N LEU A 172 5.80 1.75 7.21
CA LEU A 172 6.41 2.85 7.96
C LEU A 172 5.44 4.03 8.12
N GLY A 173 4.62 4.31 7.10
CA GLY A 173 3.58 5.31 7.16
C GLY A 173 2.58 5.04 8.29
N VAL A 174 2.03 3.82 8.35
CA VAL A 174 1.12 3.40 9.43
C VAL A 174 1.81 3.46 10.79
N LEU A 175 3.04 2.94 10.86
CA LEU A 175 3.80 2.82 12.10
C LEU A 175 4.03 4.19 12.76
N TYR A 176 4.59 5.14 12.03
CA TYR A 176 4.88 6.48 12.56
C TYR A 176 3.62 7.28 12.79
N TYR A 177 2.58 7.11 11.97
CA TYR A 177 1.32 7.85 12.16
C TYR A 177 0.55 7.39 13.40
N THR A 178 0.65 6.11 13.78
CA THR A 178 -0.07 5.54 14.93
C THR A 178 0.75 5.42 16.21
N GLY A 179 2.08 5.59 16.13
CA GLY A 179 2.98 5.32 17.26
C GLY A 179 3.01 3.84 17.68
N ASN A 180 2.73 2.90 16.77
CA ASN A 180 2.69 1.49 17.12
C ASN A 180 4.12 0.94 17.30
N GLY A 181 4.58 0.81 18.54
CA GLY A 181 5.93 0.32 18.85
C GLY A 181 7.05 1.36 18.69
N VAL A 182 6.70 2.61 18.40
CA VAL A 182 7.59 3.79 18.36
C VAL A 182 6.86 5.02 18.87
N GLU A 183 7.58 6.11 19.11
CA GLU A 183 6.96 7.42 19.31
C GLU A 183 6.17 7.84 18.05
N GLU A 184 4.99 8.42 18.25
CA GLU A 184 4.16 8.93 17.17
C GLU A 184 4.87 10.10 16.47
N ASP A 185 5.00 10.00 15.15
CA ASP A 185 5.53 11.05 14.26
C ASP A 185 4.67 11.09 13.00
N LYS A 186 3.49 11.71 13.12
CA LYS A 186 2.53 11.88 12.01
C LYS A 186 3.15 12.52 10.76
N PRO A 187 3.96 13.60 10.86
CA PRO A 187 4.62 14.16 9.68
C PRO A 187 5.53 13.17 8.96
N ARG A 188 6.26 12.32 9.68
CA ARG A 188 7.08 11.26 9.07
C ARG A 188 6.22 10.18 8.44
N GLY A 189 5.16 9.73 9.12
CA GLY A 189 4.21 8.77 8.56
C GLY A 189 3.59 9.26 7.25
N PHE A 190 3.15 10.53 7.23
CA PHE A 190 2.62 11.19 6.05
C PHE A 190 3.61 11.19 4.88
N ARG A 191 4.89 11.55 5.12
CA ARG A 191 5.94 11.51 4.08
C ARG A 191 6.10 10.12 3.48
N HIS A 192 6.08 9.06 4.29
CA HIS A 192 6.16 7.69 3.76
C HIS A 192 4.93 7.35 2.90
N TRP A 193 3.72 7.73 3.29
CA TRP A 193 2.53 7.53 2.45
C TRP A 193 2.55 8.35 1.15
N GLN A 194 3.10 9.57 1.16
CA GLN A 194 3.34 10.33 -0.07
C GLN A 194 4.23 9.55 -1.04
N GLN A 195 5.34 8.97 -0.55
CA GLN A 195 6.24 8.16 -1.39
C GLN A 195 5.55 6.92 -1.96
N ALA A 196 4.79 6.18 -1.14
CA ALA A 196 4.02 5.02 -1.62
C ALA A 196 2.95 5.42 -2.66
N ALA A 197 2.24 6.52 -2.41
CA ALA A 197 1.19 7.02 -3.30
C ALA A 197 1.76 7.44 -4.67
N MET A 198 2.90 8.16 -4.69
CA MET A 198 3.61 8.53 -5.92
C MET A 198 4.05 7.32 -6.75
N LYS A 199 4.28 6.17 -6.10
CA LYS A 199 4.63 4.89 -6.74
C LYS A 199 3.40 4.03 -7.09
N GLY A 200 2.19 4.56 -6.97
CA GLY A 200 0.97 3.87 -7.40
C GLY A 200 0.26 3.03 -6.33
N HIS A 201 0.56 3.26 -5.05
CA HIS A 201 -0.12 2.54 -3.97
C HIS A 201 -1.49 3.15 -3.66
N ALA A 202 -2.56 2.47 -4.07
CA ALA A 202 -3.93 2.97 -3.99
C ALA A 202 -4.40 3.28 -2.55
N LEU A 203 -4.13 2.38 -1.59
CA LEU A 203 -4.52 2.61 -0.19
C LEU A 203 -3.77 3.82 0.41
N SER A 204 -2.47 4.00 0.15
CA SER A 204 -1.76 5.19 0.64
C SER A 204 -2.31 6.46 0.01
N ARG A 205 -2.68 6.42 -1.28
CA ARG A 205 -3.36 7.55 -1.93
C ARG A 205 -4.71 7.87 -1.28
N HIS A 206 -5.50 6.86 -0.93
CA HIS A 206 -6.74 7.03 -0.19
C HIS A 206 -6.52 7.69 1.17
N ILE A 207 -5.53 7.22 1.94
CA ILE A 207 -5.20 7.76 3.26
C ILE A 207 -4.80 9.23 3.18
N LEU A 208 -4.03 9.63 2.15
CA LEU A 208 -3.75 11.05 1.92
C LEU A 208 -5.04 11.85 1.70
N GLY A 209 -5.99 11.30 0.94
CA GLY A 209 -7.31 11.91 0.79
C GLY A 209 -8.07 12.07 2.11
N ASP A 210 -8.00 11.07 2.99
CA ASP A 210 -8.61 11.15 4.32
C ASP A 210 -7.96 12.21 5.20
N ILE A 211 -6.63 12.33 5.16
CA ILE A 211 -5.89 13.35 5.92
C ILE A 211 -6.25 14.76 5.42
N GLU A 212 -6.27 14.96 4.10
CA GLU A 212 -6.68 16.25 3.52
C GLU A 212 -8.15 16.56 3.84
N TYR A 213 -9.01 15.55 3.90
CA TYR A 213 -10.39 15.72 4.31
C TYR A 213 -10.50 16.19 5.77
N MET A 214 -9.74 15.58 6.68
CA MET A 214 -9.69 15.96 8.10
C MET A 214 -9.11 17.36 8.31
N ASN A 215 -8.23 17.80 7.41
CA ASN A 215 -7.68 19.17 7.38
C ASN A 215 -8.59 20.17 6.65
N GLU A 216 -9.83 19.77 6.30
CA GLU A 216 -10.81 20.60 5.57
C GLU A 216 -10.38 21.00 4.14
N ASN A 217 -9.33 20.37 3.60
CA ASN A 217 -8.85 20.54 2.23
C ASN A 217 -9.66 19.69 1.25
N TYR A 218 -10.97 19.89 1.21
CA TYR A 218 -11.92 19.02 0.50
C TYR A 218 -11.62 18.86 -1.00
N HIS A 219 -11.17 19.92 -1.66
CA HIS A 219 -10.79 19.86 -3.06
C HIS A 219 -9.64 18.88 -3.29
N LEU A 220 -8.58 18.97 -2.48
CA LEU A 220 -7.41 18.09 -2.59
C LEU A 220 -7.74 16.66 -2.16
N ALA A 221 -8.57 16.49 -1.14
CA ALA A 221 -9.10 15.19 -0.73
C ALA A 221 -9.80 14.47 -1.89
N VAL A 222 -10.70 15.16 -2.60
CA VAL A 222 -11.39 14.61 -3.77
C VAL A 222 -10.40 14.22 -4.87
N GLN A 223 -9.36 15.03 -5.13
CA GLN A 223 -8.33 14.68 -6.12
C GLN A 223 -7.58 13.39 -5.74
N HIS A 224 -7.17 13.24 -4.47
CA HIS A 224 -6.56 12.00 -3.99
C HIS A 224 -7.48 10.79 -4.16
N TYR A 225 -8.75 10.92 -3.75
CA TYR A 225 -9.71 9.84 -3.91
C TYR A 225 -9.95 9.49 -5.38
N MET A 226 -10.00 10.46 -6.30
CA MET A 226 -10.19 10.20 -7.73
C MET A 226 -9.04 9.35 -8.29
N ILE A 227 -7.80 9.66 -7.94
CA ILE A 227 -6.63 8.88 -8.34
C ILE A 227 -6.71 7.44 -7.80
N SER A 228 -7.02 7.29 -6.51
CA SER A 228 -7.15 5.97 -5.86
C SER A 228 -8.33 5.15 -6.41
N ALA A 229 -9.47 5.78 -6.68
CA ALA A 229 -10.64 5.14 -7.27
C ALA A 229 -10.35 4.66 -8.70
N LYS A 230 -9.59 5.43 -9.49
CA LYS A 230 -9.11 5.03 -10.81
C LYS A 230 -8.19 3.80 -10.76
N MET A 231 -7.52 3.54 -9.64
CA MET A 231 -6.77 2.30 -9.40
C MET A 231 -7.64 1.12 -8.94
N GLY A 232 -8.97 1.31 -8.84
CA GLY A 232 -9.89 0.26 -8.41
C GLY A 232 -10.07 0.15 -6.90
N TYR A 233 -9.70 1.16 -6.10
CA TYR A 233 -9.95 1.13 -4.64
C TYR A 233 -11.36 1.59 -4.29
N GLU A 234 -12.22 0.64 -3.91
CA GLU A 234 -13.65 0.86 -3.70
C GLU A 234 -13.95 1.89 -2.61
N LYS A 235 -13.19 1.90 -1.51
CA LYS A 235 -13.41 2.87 -0.42
C LYS A 235 -13.22 4.31 -0.89
N SER A 236 -12.31 4.56 -1.83
CA SER A 236 -12.15 5.90 -2.42
C SER A 236 -13.32 6.29 -3.31
N LEU A 237 -13.89 5.35 -4.07
CA LEU A 237 -15.13 5.62 -4.81
C LEU A 237 -16.29 5.98 -3.87
N ASN A 238 -16.43 5.24 -2.76
CA ASN A 238 -17.43 5.53 -1.74
C ASN A 238 -17.18 6.88 -1.05
N ALA A 239 -15.92 7.22 -0.78
CA ALA A 239 -15.56 8.53 -0.24
C ALA A 239 -16.01 9.66 -1.18
N ILE A 240 -15.75 9.57 -2.49
CA ILE A 240 -16.20 10.56 -3.48
C ILE A 240 -17.73 10.66 -3.53
N LYS A 241 -18.43 9.52 -3.44
CA LYS A 241 -19.90 9.51 -3.36
C LYS A 241 -20.41 10.27 -2.15
N ASP A 242 -19.77 10.13 -1.00
CA ASP A 242 -20.15 10.85 0.21
C ASP A 242 -19.79 12.34 0.12
N ARG A 243 -18.61 12.67 -0.41
CA ARG A 243 -18.22 14.06 -0.73
C ARG A 243 -19.22 14.73 -1.69
N PHE A 244 -19.76 14.00 -2.66
CA PHE A 244 -20.77 14.50 -3.60
C PHE A 244 -22.09 14.84 -2.89
N LYS A 245 -22.54 13.99 -1.95
CA LYS A 245 -23.75 14.26 -1.16
C LYS A 245 -23.59 15.49 -0.26
N GLU A 246 -22.38 15.70 0.24
CA GLU A 246 -22.05 16.82 1.13
C GLU A 246 -21.74 18.12 0.37
N GLY A 247 -21.73 18.08 -0.97
CA GLY A 247 -21.48 19.26 -1.81
C GLY A 247 -20.01 19.59 -2.05
N HIS A 248 -19.10 18.73 -1.60
CA HIS A 248 -17.65 18.88 -1.75
C HIS A 248 -17.08 18.29 -3.05
N ALA A 249 -17.83 17.40 -3.71
CA ALA A 249 -17.51 16.89 -5.04
C ALA A 249 -18.60 17.24 -6.05
N THR A 250 -18.20 17.46 -7.30
CA THR A 250 -19.12 17.74 -8.40
C THR A 250 -19.71 16.45 -9.00
N LYS A 251 -20.84 16.59 -9.71
CA LYS A 251 -21.44 15.47 -10.46
C LYS A 251 -20.46 14.89 -11.49
N THR A 252 -19.67 15.75 -12.12
CA THR A 252 -18.66 15.34 -13.11
C THR A 252 -17.58 14.49 -12.46
N GLN A 253 -17.00 14.95 -11.34
CA GLN A 253 -15.98 14.19 -10.60
C GLN A 253 -16.49 12.82 -10.14
N TYR A 254 -17.72 12.75 -9.65
CA TYR A 254 -18.30 11.46 -9.26
C TYR A 254 -18.53 10.52 -10.46
N ALA A 255 -18.98 11.06 -11.60
CA ALA A 255 -19.13 10.27 -12.83
C ALA A 255 -17.78 9.76 -13.35
N GLU A 256 -16.75 10.60 -13.36
CA GLU A 256 -15.38 10.22 -13.75
C GLU A 256 -14.81 9.13 -12.83
N ALA A 257 -15.01 9.26 -11.52
CA ALA A 257 -14.58 8.26 -10.55
C ALA A 257 -15.26 6.90 -10.76
N LEU A 258 -16.57 6.89 -11.08
CA LEU A 258 -17.30 5.67 -11.41
C LEU A 258 -16.77 5.00 -12.68
N LEU A 259 -16.44 5.78 -13.71
CA LEU A 259 -15.87 5.28 -14.96
C LEU A 259 -14.49 4.67 -14.72
N GLY A 260 -13.58 5.43 -14.08
CA GLY A 260 -12.23 4.96 -13.78
C GLY A 260 -12.21 3.70 -12.90
N TYR A 261 -13.06 3.65 -11.87
CA TYR A 261 -13.19 2.46 -11.02
C TYR A 261 -13.70 1.26 -11.81
N ARG A 262 -14.74 1.44 -12.65
CA ARG A 262 -15.28 0.35 -13.47
C ARG A 262 -14.21 -0.20 -14.41
N ASP A 263 -13.46 0.67 -15.07
CA ASP A 263 -12.43 0.27 -16.03
C ASP A 263 -11.31 -0.50 -15.32
N ALA A 264 -10.86 -0.06 -14.15
CA ALA A 264 -9.91 -0.80 -13.32
C ALA A 264 -10.45 -2.18 -12.87
N VAL A 265 -11.73 -2.27 -12.47
CA VAL A 265 -12.36 -3.55 -12.11
C VAL A 265 -12.42 -4.50 -13.31
N GLU A 266 -12.66 -3.98 -14.51
CA GLU A 266 -12.66 -4.79 -15.73
C GLU A 266 -11.26 -5.38 -16.01
N GLU A 267 -10.20 -4.57 -15.88
CA GLU A 267 -8.81 -5.00 -16.05
C GLU A 267 -8.38 -6.07 -15.03
N MET A 268 -9.03 -6.12 -13.86
CA MET A 268 -8.74 -7.10 -12.81
C MET A 268 -9.47 -8.45 -13.00
N LYS A 269 -10.40 -8.58 -13.95
CA LYS A 269 -11.20 -9.80 -14.12
C LYS A 269 -10.37 -10.97 -14.59
N SER A 270 -10.64 -12.14 -14.02
CA SER A 270 -10.05 -13.41 -14.44
C SER A 270 -11.04 -14.55 -14.18
N PRO A 271 -11.34 -15.39 -15.18
CA PRO A 271 -12.22 -16.55 -14.99
C PRO A 271 -11.76 -17.47 -13.87
N GLN A 272 -10.45 -17.65 -13.72
CA GLN A 272 -9.85 -18.48 -12.68
C GLN A 272 -10.02 -17.85 -11.29
N ARG A 273 -9.99 -16.51 -11.18
CA ARG A 273 -10.24 -15.82 -9.89
C ARG A 273 -11.71 -15.89 -9.50
N GLU A 274 -12.62 -15.71 -10.46
CA GLU A 274 -14.06 -15.89 -10.20
C GLU A 274 -14.37 -17.31 -9.74
N GLU A 275 -13.71 -18.30 -10.33
CA GLU A 275 -13.83 -19.67 -9.89
C GLU A 275 -13.24 -19.92 -8.49
N ALA A 276 -12.04 -19.39 -8.20
CA ALA A 276 -11.45 -19.47 -6.87
C ALA A 276 -12.37 -18.87 -5.79
N LYS A 277 -12.93 -17.69 -6.08
CA LYS A 277 -13.91 -17.02 -5.20
C LYS A 277 -15.15 -17.88 -4.95
N ARG A 278 -15.72 -18.51 -5.99
CA ARG A 278 -16.86 -19.43 -5.83
C ARG A 278 -16.55 -20.64 -4.95
N LEU A 279 -15.29 -21.07 -4.88
CA LEU A 279 -14.83 -22.20 -4.07
C LEU A 279 -14.33 -21.78 -2.68
N GLY A 280 -14.43 -20.49 -2.32
CA GLY A 280 -13.93 -19.96 -1.04
C GLY A 280 -12.39 -20.06 -0.91
N LYS A 281 -11.67 -19.87 -2.03
CA LYS A 281 -10.21 -19.94 -2.12
C LYS A 281 -9.55 -18.60 -2.36
#